data_AF-A0AAW1QJB4-F1
#
_entry.id   AF-A0AAW1QJB4-F1
#
_cell.length_a   1.000
_cell.length_b   1.000
_cell.length_c   1.000
_cell.angle_alpha   90.00
_cell.angle_beta   90.00
_cell.angle_gamma   90.00
#
_symmetry.space_group_name_H-M   'P 1'
#
loop_
_entity.id
_entity.type
_entity.pdbx_description
1 polymer ?
#
loop_
_entity_poly.entity_id
_entity_poly.type
_entity_poly.pdbx_seq_one_letter_code
_entity_poly.pdbx_strand_id
1 'polypeptide(L)'
;MWWPFRSKKEEEPAKVSEEVLARLQRRCVMTRRAWESCVQANKWEADPEAPCERLAVRHMECLTEVVAPEAAAEFQKCTSATGTRALMHGNECNQQAAAMASSLEKLQLYPFSIQPRRKPKKKRRKKPATPPPATDGE
;
A
#
# COMPACT_ATOMS: atom_id res chain seq x y z
N MET A 1 -35.26 37.25 -2.67
CA MET A 1 -33.81 37.04 -2.42
C MET A 1 -33.48 35.57 -2.64
N TRP A 2 -33.02 35.22 -3.84
CA TRP A 2 -32.58 33.86 -4.17
C TRP A 2 -31.09 33.75 -3.83
N TRP A 3 -30.74 32.88 -2.89
CA TRP A 3 -29.36 32.53 -2.58
C TRP A 3 -28.86 31.49 -3.59
N PRO A 4 -27.74 31.73 -4.30
CA PRO A 4 -27.11 30.66 -5.06
C PRO A 4 -26.35 29.78 -4.07
N PHE A 5 -26.92 28.63 -3.73
CA PHE A 5 -26.14 27.54 -3.16
C PHE A 5 -25.10 27.14 -4.20
N ARG A 6 -23.90 27.68 -4.00
CA ARG A 6 -22.66 27.33 -4.68
C ARG A 6 -22.43 25.85 -4.38
N SER A 7 -22.90 24.99 -5.27
CA SER A 7 -22.59 23.56 -5.24
C SER A 7 -21.07 23.44 -5.20
N LYS A 8 -20.53 23.12 -4.03
CA LYS A 8 -19.18 22.59 -3.91
C LYS A 8 -19.17 21.36 -4.80
N LYS A 9 -18.55 21.46 -5.97
CA LYS A 9 -18.10 20.29 -6.71
C LYS A 9 -17.28 19.49 -5.72
N GLU A 10 -17.83 18.38 -5.23
CA GLU A 10 -17.02 17.33 -4.63
C GLU A 10 -15.95 17.00 -5.66
N GLU A 11 -14.71 17.42 -5.41
CA GLU A 11 -13.56 16.95 -6.16
C GLU A 11 -13.53 15.44 -5.99
N GLU A 12 -14.00 14.71 -7.02
CA GLU A 12 -13.80 13.27 -7.07
C GLU A 12 -12.30 13.03 -6.86
N PRO A 13 -11.92 12.15 -5.91
CA PRO A 13 -10.52 11.85 -5.66
C PRO A 13 -9.89 11.38 -6.98
N ALA A 14 -8.72 11.93 -7.31
CA ALA A 14 -8.01 11.60 -8.52
C ALA A 14 -7.78 10.08 -8.57
N LYS A 15 -8.59 9.37 -9.36
CA LYS A 15 -8.50 7.92 -9.49
C LYS A 15 -7.19 7.56 -10.18
N VAL A 16 -6.33 6.86 -9.46
CA VAL A 16 -5.09 6.28 -10.01
C VAL A 16 -5.46 5.31 -11.13
N SER A 17 -4.81 5.42 -12.30
CA SER A 17 -5.06 4.51 -13.41
C SER A 17 -4.67 3.07 -13.05
N GLU A 18 -5.34 2.09 -13.68
CA GLU A 18 -5.03 0.66 -13.45
C GLU A 18 -3.57 0.31 -13.79
N GLU A 19 -2.98 0.99 -14.78
CA GLU A 19 -1.59 0.83 -15.15
C GLU A 19 -0.63 1.26 -14.04
N VAL A 20 -0.94 2.38 -13.37
CA VAL A 20 -0.15 2.88 -12.24
C VAL A 20 -0.30 1.95 -11.05
N LEU A 21 -1.51 1.46 -10.76
CA LEU A 21 -1.71 0.43 -9.72
C LEU A 21 -0.91 -0.85 -10.00
N ALA A 22 -0.90 -1.33 -11.25
CA ALA A 22 -0.12 -2.51 -11.64
C ALA A 22 1.41 -2.26 -11.53
N ARG A 23 1.86 -1.02 -11.76
CA ARG A 23 3.27 -0.64 -11.60
C ARG A 23 3.65 -0.56 -10.12
N LEU A 24 2.81 0.07 -9.29
CA LEU A 24 2.95 0.13 -7.84
C LEU A 24 3.02 -1.27 -7.23
N GLN A 25 2.10 -2.15 -7.61
CA GLN A 25 2.08 -3.54 -7.13
C GLN A 25 3.34 -4.31 -7.52
N ARG A 26 3.93 -4.07 -8.70
CA ARG A 26 5.15 -4.77 -9.09
C ARG A 26 6.39 -4.22 -8.38
N ARG A 27 6.51 -2.89 -8.28
CA ARG A 27 7.70 -2.22 -7.73
C ARG A 27 7.74 -2.29 -6.20
N CYS A 28 6.60 -2.08 -5.54
CA CYS A 28 6.52 -1.92 -4.09
C CYS A 28 6.02 -3.16 -3.34
N VAL A 29 5.93 -4.33 -4.01
CA VAL A 29 5.47 -5.57 -3.35
C VAL A 29 6.39 -6.00 -2.21
N MET A 30 7.71 -5.83 -2.37
CA MET A 30 8.68 -6.28 -1.39
C MET A 30 8.61 -5.46 -0.10
N THR A 31 8.55 -4.12 -0.23
CA THR A 31 8.42 -3.21 0.91
C THR A 31 7.07 -3.41 1.60
N ARG A 32 5.99 -3.61 0.83
CA ARG A 32 4.67 -3.93 1.38
C ARG A 32 4.68 -5.21 2.20
N ARG A 33 5.21 -6.30 1.64
CA ARG A 33 5.27 -7.60 2.32
C ARG A 33 6.14 -7.55 3.57
N ALA A 34 7.24 -6.81 3.53
CA ALA A 34 8.09 -6.64 4.70
C ALA A 34 7.33 -5.93 5.83
N TRP A 35 6.63 -4.84 5.53
CA TRP A 35 5.79 -4.14 6.51
C TRP A 35 4.65 -5.04 7.03
N GLU A 36 3.86 -5.67 6.15
CA GLU A 36 2.79 -6.61 6.53
C GLU A 36 3.33 -7.75 7.42
N SER A 37 4.50 -8.30 7.10
CA SER A 37 5.12 -9.38 7.90
C SER A 37 5.60 -8.89 9.26
N CYS A 38 6.12 -7.67 9.34
CA CYS A 38 6.51 -7.04 10.62
C CYS A 38 5.29 -6.83 11.52
N VAL A 39 4.22 -6.23 10.99
CA VAL A 39 2.98 -6.00 11.74
C VAL A 39 2.40 -7.33 12.23
N GLN A 40 2.41 -8.35 11.37
CA GLN A 40 1.93 -9.68 11.74
C GLN A 40 2.81 -10.36 12.81
N ALA A 41 4.12 -10.10 12.82
CA ALA A 41 5.04 -10.61 13.84
C ALA A 41 4.85 -9.91 15.19
N ASN A 42 4.47 -8.63 15.19
CA ASN A 42 4.27 -7.81 16.38
C ASN A 42 2.78 -7.65 16.78
N LYS A 43 1.88 -8.47 16.22
CA LYS A 43 0.43 -8.45 16.49
C LYS A 43 0.01 -8.60 17.96
N TRP A 44 0.96 -8.95 18.83
CA TRP A 44 0.77 -9.11 20.28
C TRP A 44 1.00 -7.81 21.05
N GLU A 45 1.56 -6.78 20.42
CA GLU A 45 1.69 -5.44 20.99
C GLU A 45 0.36 -4.68 20.97
N ALA A 46 0.21 -3.71 21.87
CA ALA A 46 -0.95 -2.81 21.90
C ALA A 46 -1.03 -1.93 20.63
N ASP A 47 0.12 -1.61 20.05
CA ASP A 47 0.26 -0.97 18.74
C ASP A 47 1.24 -1.79 17.88
N PRO A 48 0.74 -2.70 17.03
CA PRO A 48 1.60 -3.55 16.20
C PRO A 48 2.27 -2.81 15.04
N GLU A 49 1.89 -1.55 14.78
CA GLU A 49 2.49 -0.74 13.71
C GLU A 49 3.68 0.07 14.20
N ALA A 50 3.71 0.48 15.47
CA ALA A 50 4.81 1.23 16.09
C ALA A 50 6.21 0.62 15.84
N PRO A 51 6.47 -0.69 16.08
CA PRO A 51 7.78 -1.28 15.81
C PRO A 51 8.10 -1.38 14.31
N CYS A 52 7.09 -1.21 13.45
CA CYS A 52 7.18 -1.38 12.01
C CYS A 52 7.15 -0.04 11.23
N GLU A 53 7.17 1.10 11.93
CA GLU A 53 7.08 2.45 11.35
C GLU A 53 8.11 2.67 10.24
N ARG A 54 9.36 2.22 10.44
CA ARG A 54 10.42 2.34 9.44
C ARG A 54 10.08 1.62 8.13
N LEU A 55 9.42 0.46 8.20
CA LEU A 55 8.98 -0.29 7.02
C LEU A 55 7.77 0.37 6.37
N ALA A 56 6.88 0.97 7.17
CA ALA A 56 5.78 1.79 6.66
C ALA A 56 6.31 3.00 5.87
N VAL A 57 7.29 3.74 6.41
CA VAL A 57 7.93 4.88 5.74
C VAL A 57 8.63 4.45 4.45
N ARG A 58 9.37 3.33 4.45
CA ARG A 58 9.97 2.76 3.23
C ARG A 58 8.93 2.34 2.20
N HIS A 59 7.78 1.86 2.64
CA HIS A 59 6.68 1.55 1.74
C HIS A 59 6.07 2.83 1.15
N MET A 60 5.84 3.87 1.96
CA MET A 60 5.38 5.18 1.48
C MET A 60 6.33 5.76 0.45
N GLU A 61 7.63 5.79 0.73
CA GLU A 61 8.67 6.27 -0.19
C GLU A 61 8.58 5.54 -1.54
N CYS A 62 8.44 4.22 -1.54
CA CYS A 62 8.28 3.47 -2.79
C CYS A 62 7.02 3.85 -3.58
N LEU A 63 5.89 4.05 -2.88
CA LEU A 63 4.65 4.45 -3.53
C LEU A 63 4.78 5.86 -4.12
N THR A 64 5.32 6.81 -3.36
CA THR A 64 5.50 8.20 -3.79
C THR A 64 6.51 8.33 -4.91
N GLU A 65 7.57 7.52 -4.98
CA GLU A 65 8.47 7.48 -6.14
C GLU A 65 7.76 7.23 -7.48
N VAL A 66 6.57 6.60 -7.45
CA VAL A 66 5.80 6.31 -8.66
C VAL A 66 4.73 7.36 -8.93
N VAL A 67 4.04 7.84 -7.89
CA VAL A 67 2.89 8.76 -8.06
C VAL A 67 3.24 10.24 -7.88
N ALA A 68 4.26 10.55 -7.08
CA ALA A 68 4.68 11.90 -6.71
C ALA A 68 6.22 11.93 -6.53
N PRO A 69 7.00 11.75 -7.61
CA PRO A 69 8.45 11.57 -7.53
C PRO A 69 9.17 12.78 -6.92
N GLU A 70 8.61 13.99 -7.04
CA GLU A 70 9.16 15.20 -6.42
C GLU A 70 9.14 15.13 -4.89
N ALA A 71 8.01 14.72 -4.30
CA ALA A 71 7.88 14.55 -2.85
C ALA A 71 8.81 13.44 -2.32
N ALA A 72 8.97 12.35 -3.08
CA ALA A 72 9.93 11.30 -2.75
C ALA A 72 11.38 11.80 -2.80
N ALA A 73 11.73 12.59 -3.83
CA ALA A 73 13.06 13.17 -3.96
C ALA A 73 13.39 14.15 -2.83
N GLU A 74 12.42 14.96 -2.37
CA GLU A 74 12.60 15.84 -1.20
C GLU A 74 12.84 15.05 0.09
N PHE A 75 12.10 13.96 0.29
CA PHE A 75 12.34 13.07 1.42
C PHE A 75 13.73 12.40 1.36
N GLN A 76 14.17 11.97 0.17
CA GLN A 76 15.50 11.41 -0.04
C GLN A 76 16.62 12.44 0.20
N LYS A 77 16.42 13.69 -0.21
CA LYS A 77 17.33 14.80 0.10
C LYS A 77 17.42 15.02 1.61
N CYS A 78 16.28 15.03 2.30
CA CYS A 78 16.26 15.20 3.75
C CYS A 78 17.02 14.06 4.45
N THR A 79 16.69 12.80 4.12
CA THR A 79 17.31 11.62 4.74
C THR A 79 18.80 11.44 4.39
N SER A 80 19.24 11.87 3.21
CA SER A 80 20.67 11.87 2.86
C SER A 80 21.45 12.98 3.57
N ALA A 81 20.85 14.15 3.77
CA ALA A 81 21.49 15.26 4.49
C ALA A 81 21.63 15.01 6.01
N THR A 82 20.66 14.33 6.60
CA THR A 82 20.61 14.00 8.05
C THR A 82 21.25 12.65 8.38
N GLY A 83 21.60 11.86 7.37
CA GLY A 83 22.15 10.52 7.51
C GLY A 83 21.13 9.50 8.02
N THR A 84 21.59 8.28 8.35
CA THR A 84 20.72 7.20 8.85
C THR A 84 20.01 7.51 10.18
N ARG A 85 20.37 8.63 10.84
CA ARG A 85 19.80 9.06 12.12
C ARG A 85 18.39 9.65 11.98
N ALA A 86 18.05 10.31 10.87
CA ALA A 86 16.69 10.81 10.65
C ALA A 86 15.65 9.72 10.46
N LEU A 87 16.06 8.51 10.06
CA LEU A 87 15.18 7.34 10.04
C LEU A 87 14.96 6.75 11.44
N MET A 88 15.76 7.14 12.44
CA MET A 88 15.73 6.61 13.82
C MET A 88 15.11 7.59 14.83
N HIS A 89 15.17 8.89 14.56
CA HIS A 89 14.55 9.93 15.39
C HIS A 89 13.56 10.69 14.52
N GLY A 90 12.30 10.30 14.61
CA GLY A 90 11.18 10.78 13.80
C GLY A 90 10.82 12.25 14.04
N ASN A 91 11.76 13.16 13.84
CA ASN A 91 11.54 14.61 13.88
C ASN A 91 12.21 15.35 12.72
N GLU A 92 13.35 14.88 12.19
CA GLU A 92 14.14 15.69 11.25
C GLU A 92 13.56 15.74 9.83
N CYS A 93 12.80 14.73 9.40
CA CYS A 93 12.20 14.66 8.06
C CYS A 93 10.67 14.50 8.07
N ASN A 94 10.01 14.87 9.18
CA ASN A 94 8.56 14.70 9.34
C ASN A 94 7.75 15.52 8.35
N GLN A 95 8.23 16.71 7.97
CA GLN A 95 7.53 17.56 7.00
C GLN A 95 7.50 16.89 5.61
N GLN A 96 8.61 16.30 5.19
CA GLN A 96 8.72 15.59 3.92
C GLN A 96 7.96 14.27 3.95
N ALA A 97 7.97 13.55 5.08
CA ALA A 97 7.12 12.38 5.29
C ALA A 97 5.62 12.73 5.26
N ALA A 98 5.21 13.84 5.87
CA ALA A 98 3.83 14.33 5.80
C ALA A 98 3.44 14.76 4.38
N ALA A 99 4.35 15.40 3.63
CA ALA A 99 4.13 15.72 2.23
C ALA A 99 3.90 14.45 1.39
N MET A 100 4.71 13.41 1.59
CA MET A 100 4.50 12.09 0.99
C MET A 100 3.15 11.49 1.36
N ALA A 101 2.80 11.46 2.65
CA ALA A 101 1.51 10.94 3.11
C ALA A 101 0.33 11.69 2.47
N SER A 102 0.37 13.03 2.44
CA SER A 102 -0.66 13.86 1.83
C SER A 102 -0.82 13.59 0.32
N SER A 103 0.27 13.27 -0.38
CA SER A 103 0.23 12.91 -1.80
C SER A 103 -0.45 11.55 -2.03
N LEU A 104 -0.26 10.61 -1.10
CA LEU A 104 -0.88 9.28 -1.14
C LEU A 104 -2.35 9.32 -0.70
N GLU A 105 -2.70 10.16 0.27
CA GLU A 105 -4.09 10.35 0.75
C GLU A 105 -5.01 10.86 -0.36
N LYS A 106 -4.55 11.85 -1.14
CA LYS A 106 -5.29 12.37 -2.31
C LYS A 106 -5.63 11.28 -3.32
N LEU A 107 -4.82 10.23 -3.37
CA LEU A 107 -4.95 9.08 -4.27
C LEU A 107 -5.58 7.86 -3.60
N GLN A 108 -6.02 7.98 -2.34
CA GLN A 108 -6.54 6.87 -1.51
C GLN A 108 -5.58 5.68 -1.38
N LEU A 109 -4.27 5.95 -1.47
CA LEU A 109 -3.22 4.96 -1.27
C LEU A 109 -2.76 4.92 0.20
N TYR A 110 -3.29 5.80 1.05
CA TYR A 110 -3.00 5.92 2.49
C TYR A 110 -4.27 6.20 3.31
N PRO A 111 -4.41 5.69 4.55
CA PRO A 111 -3.58 4.63 5.16
C PRO A 111 -3.78 3.33 4.37
N PHE A 112 -2.69 2.63 4.08
CA PHE A 112 -2.51 1.70 2.95
C PHE A 112 -3.72 0.81 2.62
N SER A 113 -4.58 1.26 1.70
CA SER A 113 -5.68 0.49 1.14
C SER A 113 -5.26 -0.07 -0.22
N ILE A 114 -4.40 -1.10 -0.23
CA ILE A 114 -4.07 -1.82 -1.47
C ILE A 114 -4.94 -3.08 -1.58
N GLN A 115 -6.25 -2.88 -1.78
CA GLN A 115 -7.11 -3.95 -2.30
C GLN A 115 -7.21 -3.84 -3.83
N PRO A 116 -6.47 -4.64 -4.62
CA PRO A 116 -7.08 -5.16 -5.82
C PRO A 116 -8.24 -6.05 -5.33
N ARG A 117 -9.49 -5.67 -5.62
CA ARG A 117 -10.65 -6.57 -5.48
C ARG A 117 -10.31 -7.87 -6.22
N ARG A 118 -9.76 -8.86 -5.53
CA ARG A 118 -9.65 -10.22 -6.04
C ARG A 118 -11.09 -10.68 -6.18
N LYS A 119 -11.64 -10.66 -7.41
CA LYS A 119 -12.86 -11.43 -7.68
C LYS A 119 -12.60 -12.84 -7.16
N PRO A 120 -13.47 -13.40 -6.30
CA PRO A 120 -13.26 -14.74 -5.77
C PRO A 120 -13.09 -15.69 -6.94
N LYS A 121 -11.91 -16.30 -7.05
CA LYS A 121 -11.63 -17.34 -8.04
C LYS A 121 -12.59 -18.47 -7.69
N LYS A 122 -13.68 -18.64 -8.45
CA LYS A 122 -14.60 -19.77 -8.31
C LYS A 122 -13.73 -21.02 -8.26
N LYS A 123 -13.68 -21.68 -7.09
CA LYS A 123 -13.05 -23.00 -6.94
C LYS A 123 -13.76 -23.90 -7.94
N ARG A 124 -13.13 -24.15 -9.09
CA ARG A 124 -13.57 -25.17 -10.03
C ARG A 124 -13.37 -26.48 -9.28
N ARG A 125 -14.43 -26.97 -8.64
CA ARG A 125 -14.46 -28.28 -7.98
C ARG A 125 -13.90 -29.28 -8.99
N LYS A 126 -12.74 -29.88 -8.67
CA LYS A 126 -12.24 -31.03 -9.41
C LYS A 126 -13.34 -32.09 -9.31
N LYS A 127 -13.87 -32.52 -10.46
CA LYS A 127 -14.75 -33.70 -10.52
C LYS A 127 -13.99 -34.87 -9.87
N PRO A 128 -14.61 -35.65 -8.97
CA PRO A 128 -13.99 -36.87 -8.46
C PRO A 128 -13.73 -37.81 -9.65
N ALA A 129 -12.54 -38.37 -9.69
CA ALA A 129 -12.17 -39.38 -10.68
C ALA A 129 -13.05 -40.62 -10.49
N THR A 130 -13.67 -41.07 -11.56
CA THR A 130 -14.41 -42.34 -11.61
C THR A 130 -13.44 -43.48 -11.28
N PRO A 131 -13.74 -44.37 -10.32
CA PRO A 131 -12.91 -45.54 -10.08
C PRO A 131 -12.95 -46.48 -11.30
N PRO A 132 -11.86 -47.20 -11.62
CA PRO A 132 -11.85 -48.18 -12.69
C PRO A 132 -12.78 -49.36 -12.37
N PRO A 133 -13.35 -50.03 -13.39
CA PRO A 133 -14.19 -51.20 -13.19
C PRO A 133 -13.37 -52.35 -12.59
N ALA A 134 -13.96 -53.04 -11.61
CA ALA A 134 -13.41 -54.26 -11.04
C ALA A 134 -13.31 -55.32 -12.14
N THR A 135 -12.11 -55.86 -12.34
CA THR A 135 -11.90 -57.08 -13.11
C THR A 135 -12.29 -58.26 -12.24
N ASP A 136 -13.37 -58.95 -12.59
CA ASP A 136 -13.69 -60.28 -12.09
C ASP A 136 -12.52 -61.22 -12.44
N GLY A 137 -11.94 -61.84 -11.42
CA GLY A 137 -10.96 -62.92 -11.54
C GLY A 137 -11.56 -64.17 -10.93
N GLU A 138 -11.76 -65.17 -11.81
CA GLU A 138 -11.98 -66.62 -11.65
C GLU A 138 -12.46 -67.20 -10.30
#